data_AF-A0A8J8FGG2-F1
#
_entry.id   AF-A0A8J8FGG2-F1
#
_cell.length_a   1.000
_cell.length_b   1.000
_cell.length_c   1.000
_cell.angle_alpha   90.00
_cell.angle_beta   90.00
_cell.angle_gamma   90.00
#
_symmetry.space_group_name_H-M   'P 1'
#
loop_
_entity.id
_entity.type
_entity.pdbx_description
1 polymer ?
#
loop_
_entity_poly.entity_id
_entity_poly.type
_entity_poly.pdbx_seq_one_letter_code
_entity_poly.pdbx_strand_id
1 'polypeptide(L)'
;MTPYELSNINRAFLGLSHVEETWTRTSLNETVVGYFNKDKIVKIIDYKYGYLEYDTEINTINKNILLPKTSKGKERKMTVQRILKIKGSGIQFSGSFHGGGINVYDNKRNVTFIRSFLEDGQISSYKDITNWVNKYVAESSSNYFGWLKEQLNSKRLNVNAKQGDIIAFPIGRYEYGFARVLVAGFLSPIDLFGKTLLISPYSYISQTVDINFDALLKYPTLKPIQINDAHVFYGEYPIVSHRLLSGTELTKIQPSDLSKYMAIPHSKTDLIQMIDKW
;
A
#
# COMPACT_ATOMS: atom_id res chain seq x y z
N MET A 1 -4.77 26.22 18.38
CA MET A 1 -3.93 25.61 17.34
C MET A 1 -4.84 24.86 16.37
N THR A 2 -4.72 25.14 15.07
CA THR A 2 -5.38 24.31 14.05
C THR A 2 -4.68 22.95 14.02
N PRO A 3 -5.40 21.83 14.08
CA PRO A 3 -4.77 20.52 13.97
C PRO A 3 -4.06 20.36 12.63
N TYR A 4 -3.01 19.56 12.60
CA TYR A 4 -2.22 19.29 11.40
C TYR A 4 -3.10 18.76 10.27
N GLU A 5 -2.97 19.32 9.07
CA GLU A 5 -3.65 18.82 7.87
C GLU A 5 -2.80 19.01 6.63
N LEU A 6 -2.97 18.12 5.65
CA LEU A 6 -2.36 18.27 4.34
C LEU A 6 -2.91 19.50 3.61
N SER A 7 -2.06 20.19 2.85
CA SER A 7 -2.50 21.21 1.89
C SER A 7 -3.16 20.57 0.67
N ASN A 8 -3.94 21.33 -0.10
CA ASN A 8 -4.49 20.83 -1.37
C ASN A 8 -3.37 20.51 -2.38
N ILE A 9 -2.24 21.22 -2.34
CA ILE A 9 -1.05 20.85 -3.13
C ILE A 9 -0.58 19.44 -2.76
N ASN A 10 -0.39 19.16 -1.47
CA ASN A 10 0.03 17.84 -1.01
C ASN A 10 -0.99 16.75 -1.38
N ARG A 11 -2.29 17.04 -1.24
CA ARG A 11 -3.37 16.12 -1.63
C ARG A 11 -3.32 15.77 -3.11
N ALA A 12 -3.08 16.75 -3.99
CA ALA A 12 -2.95 16.53 -5.43
C ALA A 12 -1.82 15.54 -5.75
N PHE A 13 -0.65 15.70 -5.11
CA PHE A 13 0.45 14.77 -5.29
C PHE A 13 0.13 13.38 -4.73
N LEU A 14 -0.67 13.27 -3.67
CA LEU A 14 -1.01 11.97 -3.08
C LEU A 14 -2.25 11.32 -3.73
N GLY A 15 -2.87 11.97 -4.73
CA GLY A 15 -4.10 11.49 -5.37
C GLY A 15 -5.37 11.62 -4.51
N LEU A 16 -5.30 12.35 -3.40
CA LEU A 16 -6.45 12.68 -2.57
C LEU A 16 -7.28 13.80 -3.19
N SER A 17 -8.59 13.74 -2.99
CA SER A 17 -9.50 14.83 -3.38
C SER A 17 -9.16 16.10 -2.60
N HIS A 18 -9.20 17.25 -3.27
CA HIS A 18 -9.04 18.55 -2.61
C HIS A 18 -10.13 18.79 -1.57
N VAL A 19 -9.80 19.57 -0.55
CA VAL A 19 -10.80 20.16 0.34
C VAL A 19 -11.28 21.45 -0.32
N GLU A 20 -12.52 21.47 -0.76
CA GLU A 20 -13.15 22.66 -1.36
C GLU A 20 -13.53 23.68 -0.29
N GLU A 21 -13.47 24.97 -0.63
CA GLU A 21 -13.84 26.07 0.27
C GLU A 21 -15.30 25.99 0.73
N THR A 22 -16.16 25.38 -0.08
CA THR A 22 -17.58 25.18 0.21
C THR A 22 -17.85 24.06 1.22
N TRP A 23 -16.84 23.24 1.55
CA TRP A 23 -17.03 22.12 2.47
C TRP A 23 -16.98 22.60 3.91
N THR A 24 -17.92 22.09 4.73
CA THR A 24 -17.93 22.37 6.16
C THR A 24 -17.04 21.37 6.89
N ARG A 25 -16.01 21.88 7.56
CA ARG A 25 -15.17 21.11 8.47
C ARG A 25 -15.86 20.94 9.83
N THR A 26 -16.12 19.70 10.25
CA THR A 26 -16.80 19.40 11.51
C THR A 26 -15.95 18.47 12.37
N SER A 27 -15.71 18.87 13.63
CA SER A 27 -15.14 17.96 14.63
C SER A 27 -16.21 16.94 15.03
N LEU A 28 -15.96 15.66 14.78
CA LEU A 28 -16.89 14.56 15.12
C LEU A 28 -16.60 14.01 16.52
N ASN A 29 -15.34 14.04 16.94
CA ASN A 29 -14.87 13.88 18.32
C ASN A 29 -13.45 14.48 18.44
N GLU A 30 -12.75 14.22 19.54
CA GLU A 30 -11.40 14.73 19.81
C GLU A 30 -10.35 14.35 18.75
N THR A 31 -10.51 13.20 18.09
CA THR A 31 -9.51 12.66 17.16
C THR A 31 -10.00 12.53 15.73
N VAL A 32 -11.26 12.84 15.44
CA VAL A 32 -11.87 12.59 14.13
C VAL A 32 -12.57 13.84 13.62
N VAL A 33 -12.23 14.21 12.39
CA VAL A 33 -12.80 15.33 11.66
C VAL A 33 -13.48 14.81 10.41
N GLY A 34 -14.66 15.33 10.11
CA GLY A 34 -15.37 15.07 8.86
C GLY A 34 -15.57 16.35 8.06
N TYR A 35 -15.25 16.30 6.77
CA TYR A 35 -15.61 17.34 5.82
C TYR A 35 -16.94 17.01 5.16
N PHE A 36 -17.87 17.95 5.23
CA PHE A 36 -19.23 17.83 4.71
C PHE A 36 -19.42 18.70 3.47
N ASN A 37 -19.86 18.08 2.38
CA ASN A 37 -20.49 18.77 1.27
C ASN A 37 -22.01 18.59 1.40
N LYS A 38 -22.70 19.63 1.89
CA LYS A 38 -24.12 19.56 2.29
C LYS A 38 -24.33 18.42 3.31
N ASP A 39 -25.13 17.41 2.96
CA ASP A 39 -25.43 16.24 3.78
C ASP A 39 -24.55 15.02 3.46
N LYS A 40 -23.46 15.20 2.71
CA LYS A 40 -22.52 14.12 2.41
C LYS A 40 -21.19 14.35 3.12
N ILE A 41 -20.72 13.36 3.86
CA ILE A 41 -19.33 13.33 4.32
C ILE A 41 -18.48 12.89 3.13
N VAL A 42 -17.55 13.75 2.73
CA VAL A 42 -16.71 13.57 1.54
C VAL A 42 -15.25 13.25 1.87
N LYS A 43 -14.83 13.53 3.11
CA LYS A 43 -13.49 13.22 3.60
C LYS A 43 -13.50 13.07 5.10
N ILE A 44 -12.71 12.13 5.60
CA ILE A 44 -12.49 11.91 7.03
C ILE A 44 -10.99 12.07 7.32
N ILE A 45 -10.68 12.68 8.45
CA ILE A 45 -9.34 12.68 9.04
C ILE A 45 -9.43 12.06 10.43
N ASP A 46 -8.57 11.09 10.74
CA ASP A 46 -8.42 10.44 12.04
C ASP A 46 -6.98 10.59 12.54
N TYR A 47 -6.82 11.11 13.76
CA TYR A 47 -5.55 11.41 14.40
C TYR A 47 -5.12 10.36 15.43
N LYS A 48 -5.88 9.28 15.62
CA LYS A 48 -5.72 8.37 16.77
C LYS A 48 -4.32 7.73 16.90
N TYR A 49 -3.68 7.39 15.79
CA TYR A 49 -2.38 6.69 15.78
C TYR A 49 -1.30 7.40 14.93
N GLY A 50 -1.55 8.66 14.59
CA GLY A 50 -0.77 9.43 13.63
C GLY A 50 -1.68 10.32 12.81
N TYR A 51 -1.60 10.22 11.48
CA TYR A 51 -2.50 10.92 10.56
C TYR A 51 -3.08 9.92 9.56
N LEU A 52 -4.40 9.83 9.50
CA LEU A 52 -5.12 9.06 8.50
C LEU A 52 -6.13 9.99 7.82
N GLU A 53 -6.00 10.20 6.52
CA GLU A 53 -6.96 10.97 5.73
C GLU A 53 -7.48 10.09 4.59
N TYR A 54 -8.80 10.04 4.39
CA TYR A 54 -9.37 9.29 3.28
C TYR A 54 -10.60 9.93 2.67
N ASP A 55 -10.72 9.74 1.36
CA ASP A 55 -11.86 10.17 0.57
C ASP A 55 -13.05 9.21 0.78
N THR A 56 -14.24 9.78 0.87
CA THR A 56 -15.46 9.05 1.14
C THR A 56 -16.67 9.67 0.43
N GLU A 57 -17.80 8.97 0.43
CA GLU A 57 -19.07 9.43 -0.13
C GLU A 57 -20.24 8.94 0.75
N ILE A 58 -20.20 9.31 2.03
CA ILE A 58 -21.20 8.85 3.00
C ILE A 58 -22.36 9.85 3.02
N ASN A 59 -23.51 9.44 2.51
CA ASN A 59 -24.72 10.24 2.58
C ASN A 59 -25.31 10.23 3.99
N THR A 60 -25.84 11.38 4.41
CA THR A 60 -26.49 11.54 5.70
C THR A 60 -27.85 12.23 5.55
N ILE A 61 -28.69 12.16 6.59
CA ILE A 61 -29.86 13.03 6.75
C ILE A 61 -29.56 13.96 7.92
N ASN A 62 -29.61 15.27 7.67
CA ASN A 62 -29.39 16.32 8.66
C ASN A 62 -28.12 16.11 9.49
N LYS A 63 -27.08 15.49 8.89
CA LYS A 63 -25.82 15.13 9.57
C LYS A 63 -26.02 14.31 10.87
N ASN A 64 -27.11 13.57 11.00
CA ASN A 64 -27.44 12.81 12.22
C ASN A 64 -27.73 11.32 11.94
N ILE A 65 -28.10 10.99 10.70
CA ILE A 65 -28.41 9.63 10.26
C ILE A 65 -27.51 9.31 9.08
N LEU A 66 -26.80 8.18 9.13
CA LEU A 66 -26.05 7.61 8.02
C LEU A 66 -27.01 6.81 7.13
N LEU A 67 -27.01 7.14 5.84
CA LEU A 67 -27.75 6.40 4.83
C LEU A 67 -26.94 5.19 4.37
N PRO A 68 -27.59 4.04 4.12
CA PRO A 68 -26.94 2.89 3.55
C PRO A 68 -26.49 3.17 2.11
N LYS A 69 -25.42 2.50 1.68
CA LYS A 69 -24.96 2.59 0.27
C LYS A 69 -25.93 1.93 -0.72
N THR A 70 -26.70 0.94 -0.27
CA THR A 70 -27.63 0.16 -1.10
C THR A 70 -29.05 0.25 -0.56
N SER A 71 -30.06 0.13 -1.43
CA SER A 71 -31.48 0.14 -1.06
C SER A 71 -31.89 -0.90 -0.01
N LYS A 72 -31.18 -2.04 0.08
CA LYS A 72 -31.42 -3.09 1.09
C LYS A 72 -30.79 -2.79 2.46
N GLY A 73 -29.97 -1.75 2.59
CA GLY A 73 -29.31 -1.43 3.84
C GLY A 73 -30.25 -0.70 4.80
N LYS A 74 -29.88 -0.65 6.08
CA LYS A 74 -30.62 0.07 7.10
C LYS A 74 -29.97 1.41 7.40
N GLU A 75 -30.80 2.43 7.57
CA GLU A 75 -30.39 3.70 8.15
C GLU A 75 -29.84 3.49 9.57
N ARG A 76 -28.87 4.31 9.93
CA ARG A 76 -28.15 4.18 11.20
C ARG A 76 -27.91 5.55 11.79
N LYS A 77 -28.18 5.73 13.09
CA LYS A 77 -27.68 6.90 13.84
C LYS A 77 -26.18 7.10 13.56
N MET A 78 -25.80 8.33 13.25
CA MET A 78 -24.44 8.73 12.99
C MET A 78 -23.64 8.72 14.29
N THR A 79 -22.57 7.92 14.31
CA THR A 79 -21.59 7.89 15.39
C THR A 79 -20.20 7.74 14.77
N VAL A 80 -19.17 8.26 15.43
CA VAL A 80 -17.78 8.17 14.94
C VAL A 80 -17.39 6.72 14.66
N GLN A 81 -17.69 5.81 15.58
CA GLN A 81 -17.40 4.38 15.40
C GLN A 81 -18.06 3.77 14.15
N ARG A 82 -19.25 4.24 13.76
CA ARG A 82 -19.92 3.76 12.56
C ARG A 82 -19.32 4.36 11.30
N ILE A 83 -18.92 5.64 11.33
CA ILE A 83 -18.23 6.31 10.23
C ILE A 83 -16.89 5.62 9.94
N LEU A 84 -16.08 5.36 10.96
CA LEU A 84 -14.77 4.71 10.81
C LEU A 84 -14.87 3.24 10.35
N LYS A 85 -16.03 2.59 10.51
CA LYS A 85 -16.30 1.24 9.97
C LYS A 85 -16.69 1.26 8.50
N ILE A 86 -17.07 2.41 7.94
CA ILE A 86 -17.37 2.53 6.52
C ILE A 86 -16.06 2.68 5.78
N LYS A 87 -15.77 1.72 4.90
CA LYS A 87 -14.59 1.77 4.04
C LYS A 87 -14.60 3.05 3.20
N GLY A 88 -13.45 3.71 3.09
CA GLY A 88 -13.24 4.82 2.16
C GLY A 88 -13.64 4.43 0.74
N SER A 89 -14.14 5.40 -0.03
CA SER A 89 -14.55 5.19 -1.42
C SER A 89 -13.49 5.57 -2.43
N GLY A 90 -12.42 6.27 -2.01
CA GLY A 90 -11.35 6.74 -2.88
C GLY A 90 -9.97 6.48 -2.30
N ILE A 91 -9.10 7.47 -2.37
CA ILE A 91 -7.73 7.39 -1.89
C ILE A 91 -7.67 7.61 -0.38
N GLN A 92 -6.74 6.91 0.26
CA GLN A 92 -6.42 7.03 1.67
C GLN A 92 -4.92 7.28 1.81
N PHE A 93 -4.56 8.31 2.57
CA PHE A 93 -3.20 8.55 3.02
C PHE A 93 -3.11 8.20 4.50
N SER A 94 -2.06 7.50 4.89
CA SER A 94 -1.71 7.28 6.30
C SER A 94 -0.25 7.62 6.55
N GLY A 95 0.02 8.27 7.68
CA GLY A 95 1.34 8.38 8.31
C GLY A 95 1.22 7.88 9.75
N SER A 96 1.81 6.73 10.05
CA SER A 96 1.70 6.07 11.35
C SER A 96 2.89 6.38 12.24
N PHE A 97 2.64 6.79 13.49
CA PHE A 97 3.69 7.03 14.47
C PHE A 97 4.22 5.74 15.13
N HIS A 98 3.60 4.60 14.83
CA HIS A 98 3.84 3.32 15.49
C HIS A 98 4.39 2.27 14.51
N GLY A 99 5.34 2.67 13.67
CA GLY A 99 6.08 1.74 12.79
C GLY A 99 5.40 1.36 11.48
N GLY A 100 4.30 2.02 11.11
CA GLY A 100 3.62 1.76 9.83
C GLY A 100 4.10 2.63 8.65
N GLY A 101 4.97 3.61 8.91
CA GLY A 101 5.47 4.54 7.89
C GLY A 101 4.36 5.36 7.23
N ILE A 102 4.60 5.77 5.98
CA ILE A 102 3.63 6.44 5.11
C ILE A 102 3.12 5.49 4.04
N ASN A 103 1.80 5.52 3.79
CA ASN A 103 1.18 4.75 2.72
C ASN A 103 0.08 5.58 2.03
N VAL A 104 -0.03 5.46 0.72
CA VAL A 104 -1.19 5.87 -0.06
C VAL A 104 -1.86 4.62 -0.64
N TYR A 105 -3.07 4.40 -0.19
CA TYR A 105 -3.88 3.23 -0.49
C TYR A 105 -5.09 3.61 -1.33
N ASP A 106 -5.32 2.84 -2.40
CA ASP A 106 -6.53 2.93 -3.20
C ASP A 106 -7.57 1.94 -2.67
N ASN A 107 -8.63 2.46 -2.02
CA ASN A 107 -9.68 1.63 -1.46
C ASN A 107 -10.51 0.88 -2.50
N LYS A 108 -10.54 1.33 -3.77
CA LYS A 108 -11.29 0.68 -4.85
C LYS A 108 -10.53 -0.53 -5.36
N ARG A 109 -9.21 -0.39 -5.53
CA ARG A 109 -8.32 -1.43 -6.06
C ARG A 109 -7.77 -2.38 -5.00
N ASN A 110 -7.75 -1.95 -3.74
CA ASN A 110 -7.05 -2.61 -2.64
C ASN A 110 -5.53 -2.69 -2.80
N VAL A 111 -4.89 -1.59 -3.22
CA VAL A 111 -3.45 -1.57 -3.47
C VAL A 111 -2.81 -0.31 -2.88
N THR A 112 -1.61 -0.47 -2.32
CA THR A 112 -0.76 0.65 -1.92
C THR A 112 0.21 0.98 -3.04
N PHE A 113 0.07 2.17 -3.65
CA PHE A 113 0.86 2.59 -4.81
C PHE A 113 1.90 3.68 -4.50
N ILE A 114 1.84 4.27 -3.30
CA ILE A 114 2.91 5.13 -2.75
C ILE A 114 3.16 4.66 -1.32
N ARG A 115 4.42 4.54 -0.92
CA ARG A 115 4.81 4.22 0.46
C ARG A 115 6.17 4.82 0.81
N SER A 116 6.43 4.96 2.10
CA SER A 116 7.80 5.13 2.60
C SER A 116 8.52 3.78 2.65
N PHE A 117 9.84 3.82 2.50
CA PHE A 117 10.73 2.67 2.63
C PHE A 117 11.57 2.77 3.91
N LEU A 118 12.30 1.71 4.24
CA LEU A 118 13.15 1.69 5.45
C LEU A 118 14.16 2.85 5.44
N GLU A 119 14.69 3.15 4.26
CA GLU A 119 15.66 4.19 3.98
C GLU A 119 15.10 5.61 4.20
N ASP A 120 13.78 5.78 4.26
CA ASP A 120 13.15 7.07 4.57
C ASP A 120 13.14 7.38 6.08
N GLY A 121 13.51 6.41 6.92
CA GLY A 121 13.55 6.53 8.36
C GLY A 121 12.18 6.42 9.04
N GLN A 122 12.17 6.65 10.35
CA GLN A 122 10.96 6.50 11.17
C GLN A 122 10.04 7.72 11.06
N ILE A 123 8.75 7.47 10.86
CA ILE A 123 7.69 8.46 11.02
C ILE A 123 7.17 8.39 12.44
N SER A 124 7.34 9.46 13.22
CA SER A 124 6.93 9.51 14.64
C SER A 124 6.21 10.79 15.04
N SER A 125 6.16 11.77 14.13
CA SER A 125 5.54 13.07 14.36
C SER A 125 4.92 13.64 13.08
N TYR A 126 4.05 14.65 13.23
CA TYR A 126 3.52 15.40 12.09
C TYR A 126 4.61 16.13 11.28
N LYS A 127 5.71 16.52 11.95
CA LYS A 127 6.88 17.10 11.28
C LYS A 127 7.52 16.09 10.33
N ASP A 128 7.64 14.83 10.75
CA ASP A 128 8.20 13.76 9.91
C ASP A 128 7.31 13.51 8.68
N ILE A 129 5.98 13.51 8.88
CA ILE A 129 5.02 13.42 7.76
C ILE A 129 5.20 14.60 6.80
N THR A 130 5.30 15.82 7.32
CA THR A 130 5.49 17.03 6.50
C THR A 130 6.79 16.96 5.70
N ASN A 131 7.88 16.57 6.35
CA ASN A 131 9.19 16.45 5.72
C ASN A 131 9.18 15.40 4.61
N TRP A 132 8.61 14.23 4.88
CA TRP A 132 8.51 13.16 3.88
C TRP A 132 7.65 13.59 2.69
N VAL A 133 6.48 14.20 2.92
CA VAL A 133 5.60 14.67 1.84
C VAL A 133 6.27 15.77 1.01
N ASN A 134 6.92 16.74 1.64
CA ASN A 134 7.63 17.80 0.93
C ASN A 134 8.78 17.26 0.08
N LYS A 135 9.57 16.32 0.63
CA LYS A 135 10.60 15.60 -0.11
C LYS A 135 10.01 14.85 -1.31
N TYR A 136 8.93 14.09 -1.08
CA TYR A 136 8.24 13.35 -2.12
C TYR A 136 7.75 14.26 -3.26
N VAL A 137 7.13 15.40 -2.93
CA VAL A 137 6.72 16.42 -3.89
C VAL A 137 7.92 16.96 -4.67
N ALA A 138 8.99 17.36 -3.98
CA ALA A 138 10.18 17.95 -4.61
C ALA A 138 10.93 16.99 -5.55
N GLU A 139 10.96 15.69 -5.21
CA GLU A 139 11.62 14.64 -6.01
C GLU A 139 10.71 14.03 -7.09
N SER A 140 9.50 14.56 -7.27
CA SER A 140 8.57 14.08 -8.28
C SER A 140 9.06 14.39 -9.68
N SER A 141 9.01 13.38 -10.56
CA SER A 141 9.41 13.57 -11.96
C SER A 141 8.48 14.53 -12.71
N SER A 142 8.94 15.06 -13.84
CA SER A 142 8.13 15.95 -14.70
C SER A 142 6.85 15.29 -15.22
N ASN A 143 6.84 13.96 -15.39
CA ASN A 143 5.66 13.19 -15.81
C ASN A 143 4.86 12.60 -14.63
N TYR A 144 5.08 13.09 -13.40
CA TYR A 144 4.47 12.52 -12.20
C TYR A 144 2.94 12.42 -12.28
N PHE A 145 2.27 13.48 -12.73
CA PHE A 145 0.81 13.49 -12.84
C PHE A 145 0.28 12.59 -13.96
N GLY A 146 1.08 12.30 -14.99
CA GLY A 146 0.76 11.28 -15.99
C GLY A 146 0.71 9.90 -15.33
N TRP A 147 1.78 9.53 -14.62
CA TRP A 147 1.83 8.28 -13.85
C TRP A 147 0.71 8.18 -12.81
N LEU A 148 0.48 9.23 -12.02
CA LEU A 148 -0.57 9.22 -11.00
C LEU A 148 -1.95 9.03 -11.63
N LYS A 149 -2.22 9.67 -12.77
CA LYS A 149 -3.47 9.48 -13.51
C LYS A 149 -3.64 8.04 -13.98
N GLU A 150 -2.58 7.38 -14.43
CA GLU A 150 -2.63 5.94 -14.78
C GLU A 150 -2.94 5.08 -13.56
N GLN A 151 -2.31 5.37 -12.41
CA GLN A 151 -2.59 4.67 -11.15
C GLN A 151 -4.06 4.81 -10.72
N LEU A 152 -4.59 6.04 -10.73
CA LEU A 152 -5.96 6.33 -10.30
C LEU A 152 -7.03 5.76 -11.26
N ASN A 153 -6.70 5.56 -12.54
CA ASN A 153 -7.62 4.98 -13.53
C ASN A 153 -7.46 3.47 -13.72
N SER A 154 -6.48 2.86 -13.06
CA SER A 154 -6.25 1.42 -13.15
C SER A 154 -7.43 0.64 -12.60
N LYS A 155 -7.68 -0.55 -13.15
CA LYS A 155 -8.73 -1.46 -12.64
C LYS A 155 -8.18 -2.31 -11.51
N ARG A 156 -9.08 -2.75 -10.62
CA ARG A 156 -8.73 -3.78 -9.63
C ARG A 156 -8.32 -5.05 -10.35
N LEU A 157 -7.19 -5.60 -9.94
CA LEU A 157 -6.71 -6.90 -10.41
C LEU A 157 -7.08 -7.98 -9.39
N ASN A 158 -7.22 -9.21 -9.88
CA ASN A 158 -7.43 -10.42 -9.09
C ASN A 158 -6.62 -11.54 -9.78
N VAL A 159 -5.32 -11.60 -9.51
CA VAL A 159 -4.39 -12.53 -10.18
C VAL A 159 -3.88 -13.57 -9.21
N ASN A 160 -3.95 -14.86 -9.55
CA ASN A 160 -3.35 -15.89 -8.70
C ASN A 160 -1.91 -16.15 -9.16
N ALA A 161 -0.96 -15.97 -8.24
CA ALA A 161 0.41 -16.42 -8.45
C ALA A 161 0.46 -17.96 -8.54
N LYS A 162 1.35 -18.47 -9.36
CA LYS A 162 1.69 -19.90 -9.44
C LYS A 162 3.17 -20.11 -9.26
N GLN A 163 3.52 -21.35 -8.94
CA GLN A 163 4.91 -21.78 -8.85
C GLN A 163 5.67 -21.44 -10.15
N GLY A 164 6.88 -20.91 -10.01
CA GLY A 164 7.74 -20.51 -11.14
C GLY A 164 7.47 -19.10 -11.68
N ASP A 165 6.42 -18.41 -11.21
CA ASP A 165 6.22 -16.99 -11.53
C ASP A 165 7.37 -16.15 -10.96
N ILE A 166 7.68 -15.07 -11.66
CA ILE A 166 8.61 -14.04 -11.21
C ILE A 166 7.77 -12.79 -10.96
N ILE A 167 7.85 -12.29 -9.73
CA ILE A 167 7.18 -11.06 -9.30
C ILE A 167 8.21 -9.94 -9.16
N ALA A 168 7.77 -8.71 -9.40
CA ALA A 168 8.51 -7.50 -9.04
C ALA A 168 7.89 -6.88 -7.79
N PHE A 169 8.72 -6.36 -6.89
CA PHE A 169 8.26 -5.67 -5.68
C PHE A 169 9.02 -4.34 -5.50
N PRO A 170 8.35 -3.26 -5.08
CA PRO A 170 9.01 -1.98 -4.88
C PRO A 170 9.94 -2.03 -3.67
N ILE A 171 11.15 -1.52 -3.84
CA ILE A 171 12.16 -1.32 -2.77
C ILE A 171 12.59 0.15 -2.64
N GLY A 172 12.01 1.00 -3.48
CA GLY A 172 12.19 2.43 -3.52
C GLY A 172 11.12 3.03 -4.42
N ARG A 173 11.16 4.35 -4.60
CA ARG A 173 10.17 5.07 -5.42
C ARG A 173 10.17 4.65 -6.89
N TYR A 174 11.36 4.37 -7.43
CA TYR A 174 11.57 4.00 -8.82
C TYR A 174 12.41 2.74 -8.92
N GLU A 175 12.45 1.92 -7.88
CA GLU A 175 13.38 0.80 -7.77
C GLU A 175 12.61 -0.46 -7.37
N TYR A 176 12.95 -1.55 -8.05
CA TYR A 176 12.30 -2.83 -7.92
C TYR A 176 13.32 -3.92 -7.59
N GLY A 177 12.96 -4.74 -6.62
CA GLY A 177 13.51 -6.08 -6.48
C GLY A 177 12.65 -7.09 -7.23
N PHE A 178 13.20 -8.27 -7.47
CA PHE A 178 12.51 -9.35 -8.16
C PHE A 178 12.57 -10.62 -7.32
N ALA A 179 11.52 -11.43 -7.33
CA ALA A 179 11.53 -12.69 -6.64
C ALA A 179 10.83 -13.78 -7.44
N ARG A 180 11.32 -15.01 -7.28
CA ARG A 180 10.68 -16.19 -7.86
C ARG A 180 9.74 -16.84 -6.86
N VAL A 181 8.55 -17.22 -7.30
CA VAL A 181 7.57 -17.96 -6.50
C VAL A 181 7.98 -19.44 -6.48
N LEU A 182 8.38 -19.93 -5.31
CA LEU A 182 8.77 -21.33 -5.11
C LEU A 182 7.57 -22.22 -4.78
N VAL A 183 6.65 -21.70 -3.96
CA VAL A 183 5.41 -22.38 -3.55
C VAL A 183 4.29 -21.35 -3.54
N ALA A 184 3.14 -21.71 -4.10
CA ALA A 184 1.98 -20.82 -4.18
C ALA A 184 0.77 -21.42 -3.46
N GLY A 185 -0.01 -20.57 -2.80
CA GLY A 185 -1.38 -20.87 -2.41
C GLY A 185 -1.53 -21.84 -1.23
N PHE A 186 -0.51 -21.98 -0.37
CA PHE A 186 -0.62 -22.79 0.84
C PHE A 186 -1.17 -21.95 2.00
N LEU A 187 -1.87 -22.63 2.92
CA LEU A 187 -2.32 -22.04 4.16
C LEU A 187 -1.16 -22.10 5.16
N SER A 188 -0.59 -20.95 5.49
CA SER A 188 0.36 -20.87 6.60
C SER A 188 -0.39 -20.98 7.94
N PRO A 189 0.13 -21.68 8.96
CA PRO A 189 -0.49 -21.75 10.30
C PRO A 189 -0.66 -20.38 10.97
N ILE A 190 -0.03 -19.34 10.42
CA ILE A 190 0.00 -17.97 10.95
C ILE A 190 -0.99 -17.05 10.20
N ASP A 191 -1.58 -17.50 9.09
CA ASP A 191 -2.38 -16.63 8.23
C ASP A 191 -3.85 -16.58 8.66
N LEU A 192 -4.24 -15.46 9.28
CA LEU A 192 -5.64 -15.09 9.53
C LEU A 192 -6.27 -14.36 8.33
N PHE A 193 -5.50 -14.05 7.27
CA PHE A 193 -5.85 -13.01 6.29
C PHE A 193 -5.66 -13.37 4.81
N GLY A 194 -5.24 -14.58 4.43
CA GLY A 194 -5.11 -14.93 3.02
C GLY A 194 -4.39 -16.23 2.73
N LYS A 195 -3.93 -16.38 1.48
CA LYS A 195 -3.00 -17.44 1.12
C LYS A 195 -1.58 -16.91 1.23
N THR A 196 -0.63 -17.82 1.40
CA THR A 196 0.79 -17.47 1.51
C THR A 196 1.53 -17.87 0.24
N LEU A 197 2.55 -17.07 -0.12
CA LEU A 197 3.55 -17.40 -1.13
C LEU A 197 4.90 -17.58 -0.46
N LEU A 198 5.64 -18.61 -0.85
CA LEU A 198 7.06 -18.74 -0.54
C LEU A 198 7.83 -18.22 -1.75
N ILE A 199 8.59 -17.14 -1.57
CA ILE A 199 9.34 -16.51 -2.65
C ILE A 199 10.83 -16.52 -2.35
N SER A 200 11.67 -16.52 -3.39
CA SER A 200 13.11 -16.36 -3.28
C SER A 200 13.54 -15.13 -4.09
N PRO A 201 13.91 -14.03 -3.40
CA PRO A 201 14.34 -12.80 -4.06
C PRO A 201 15.66 -12.97 -4.80
N TYR A 202 15.83 -12.32 -5.94
CA TYR A 202 17.11 -12.22 -6.63
C TYR A 202 17.95 -11.10 -6.01
N SER A 203 19.27 -11.27 -6.00
CA SER A 203 20.25 -10.21 -5.71
C SER A 203 20.36 -9.22 -6.89
N TYR A 204 19.23 -8.63 -7.27
CA TYR A 204 19.11 -7.78 -8.44
C TYR A 204 18.13 -6.65 -8.19
N ILE A 205 18.53 -5.44 -8.60
CA ILE A 205 17.73 -4.22 -8.51
C ILE A 205 17.64 -3.62 -9.91
N SER A 206 16.45 -3.16 -10.28
CA SER A 206 16.23 -2.40 -11.51
C SER A 206 15.37 -1.17 -11.26
N GLN A 207 15.51 -0.17 -12.12
CA GLN A 207 14.63 1.01 -12.12
C GLN A 207 13.34 0.80 -12.93
N THR A 208 13.21 -0.35 -13.59
CA THR A 208 12.06 -0.75 -14.40
C THR A 208 11.73 -2.21 -14.15
N VAL A 209 10.46 -2.56 -14.30
CA VAL A 209 10.00 -3.96 -14.27
C VAL A 209 10.24 -4.70 -15.58
N ASP A 210 10.52 -3.97 -16.67
CA ASP A 210 10.84 -4.52 -17.99
C ASP A 210 12.36 -4.78 -18.09
N ILE A 211 12.76 -6.04 -17.88
CA ILE A 211 14.17 -6.46 -17.82
C ILE A 211 14.39 -7.74 -18.62
N ASN A 212 15.66 -8.06 -18.90
CA ASN A 212 16.01 -9.37 -19.46
C ASN A 212 15.92 -10.47 -18.40
N PHE A 213 14.82 -11.22 -18.40
CA PHE A 213 14.60 -12.30 -17.44
C PHE A 213 15.59 -13.46 -17.56
N ASP A 214 16.14 -13.74 -18.74
CA ASP A 214 17.12 -14.81 -18.90
C ASP A 214 18.48 -14.41 -18.30
N ALA A 215 18.77 -13.11 -18.24
CA ALA A 215 19.89 -12.58 -17.45
C ALA A 215 19.60 -12.62 -15.95
N LEU A 216 18.37 -12.27 -15.52
CA LEU A 216 17.95 -12.30 -14.12
C LEU A 216 18.17 -13.68 -13.48
N LEU A 217 17.84 -14.77 -14.19
CA LEU A 217 17.99 -16.15 -13.69
C LEU A 217 19.44 -16.53 -13.33
N LYS A 218 20.43 -15.77 -13.79
CA LYS A 218 21.85 -16.00 -13.49
C LYS A 218 22.28 -15.38 -12.16
N TYR A 219 21.50 -14.47 -11.61
CA TYR A 219 21.80 -13.85 -10.31
C TYR A 219 21.49 -14.83 -9.17
N PRO A 220 22.32 -14.84 -8.11
CA PRO A 220 22.03 -15.65 -6.94
C PRO A 220 20.75 -15.18 -6.26
N THR A 221 20.02 -16.13 -5.68
CA THR A 221 18.82 -15.84 -4.92
C THR A 221 19.09 -15.82 -3.42
N LEU A 222 18.33 -14.99 -2.71
CA LEU A 222 18.31 -14.87 -1.27
C LEU A 222 17.48 -16.00 -0.65
N LYS A 223 17.64 -16.14 0.68
CA LYS A 223 16.89 -17.10 1.48
C LYS A 223 15.38 -16.96 1.19
N PRO A 224 14.65 -18.07 1.00
CA PRO A 224 13.22 -17.99 0.80
C PRO A 224 12.50 -17.30 1.97
N ILE A 225 11.49 -16.50 1.66
CA ILE A 225 10.66 -15.77 2.63
C ILE A 225 9.17 -15.97 2.32
N GLN A 226 8.34 -15.93 3.37
CA GLN A 226 6.89 -15.99 3.23
C GLN A 226 6.31 -14.59 3.07
N ILE A 227 5.50 -14.38 2.04
CA ILE A 227 4.75 -13.13 1.81
C ILE A 227 3.25 -13.40 1.62
N ASN A 228 2.43 -12.38 1.88
CA ASN A 228 0.98 -12.50 1.74
C ASN A 228 0.62 -12.41 0.24
N ASP A 229 -0.22 -13.31 -0.24
CA ASP A 229 -0.59 -13.35 -1.65
C ASP A 229 -1.39 -12.13 -2.10
N ALA A 230 -2.03 -11.39 -1.19
CA ALA A 230 -2.81 -10.19 -1.49
C ALA A 230 -2.02 -9.13 -2.25
N HIS A 231 -0.71 -8.99 -1.95
CA HIS A 231 0.15 -8.06 -2.68
C HIS A 231 0.24 -8.42 -4.17
N VAL A 232 0.33 -9.71 -4.51
CA VAL A 232 0.32 -10.15 -5.90
C VAL A 232 -1.11 -10.13 -6.47
N PHE A 233 -2.07 -10.59 -5.67
CA PHE A 233 -3.47 -10.74 -6.08
C PHE A 233 -4.11 -9.43 -6.52
N TYR A 234 -3.86 -8.34 -5.78
CA TYR A 234 -4.34 -7.01 -6.11
C TYR A 234 -3.40 -6.22 -7.05
N GLY A 235 -2.28 -6.82 -7.46
CA GLY A 235 -1.34 -6.24 -8.43
C GLY A 235 -0.36 -5.23 -7.86
N GLU A 236 -0.16 -5.22 -6.53
CA GLU A 236 0.92 -4.45 -5.90
C GLU A 236 2.29 -4.97 -6.33
N TYR A 237 2.44 -6.29 -6.38
CA TYR A 237 3.63 -7.01 -6.84
C TYR A 237 3.27 -7.72 -8.15
N PRO A 238 3.41 -7.06 -9.32
CA PRO A 238 3.01 -7.65 -10.58
C PRO A 238 3.84 -8.89 -10.90
N ILE A 239 3.18 -9.89 -11.50
CA ILE A 239 3.87 -11.02 -12.14
C ILE A 239 4.42 -10.52 -13.47
N VAL A 240 5.74 -10.54 -13.61
CA VAL A 240 6.46 -9.97 -14.75
C VAL A 240 6.98 -11.04 -15.70
N SER A 241 7.11 -12.28 -15.24
CA SER A 241 7.54 -13.41 -16.08
C SER A 241 7.15 -14.74 -15.43
N HIS A 242 7.34 -15.83 -16.17
CA HIS A 242 7.19 -17.19 -15.67
C HIS A 242 8.30 -18.09 -16.23
N ARG A 243 8.88 -18.91 -15.36
CA ARG A 243 9.91 -19.90 -15.70
C ARG A 243 9.70 -21.16 -14.86
N LEU A 244 9.80 -22.33 -15.46
CA LEU A 244 9.70 -23.60 -14.73
C LEU A 244 10.86 -23.73 -13.75
N LEU A 245 10.56 -24.12 -12.51
CA LEU A 245 11.58 -24.40 -11.51
C LEU A 245 12.39 -25.63 -11.91
N SER A 246 13.70 -25.56 -11.71
CA SER A 246 14.56 -26.74 -11.77
C SER A 246 14.41 -27.57 -10.49
N GLY A 247 14.64 -28.89 -10.57
CA GLY A 247 14.55 -29.78 -9.40
C GLY A 247 15.48 -29.35 -8.25
N THR A 248 16.64 -28.77 -8.56
CA THR A 248 17.62 -28.25 -7.60
C THR A 248 17.16 -27.02 -6.82
N GLU A 249 16.16 -26.28 -7.31
CA GLU A 249 15.60 -25.11 -6.60
C GLU A 249 14.58 -25.54 -5.56
N LEU A 250 13.85 -26.62 -5.82
CA LEU A 250 12.88 -27.18 -4.87
C LEU A 250 13.57 -27.89 -3.71
N THR A 251 14.72 -28.54 -3.94
CA THR A 251 15.49 -29.21 -2.89
C THR A 251 16.18 -28.25 -1.92
N LYS A 252 16.26 -26.95 -2.25
CA LYS A 252 16.80 -25.92 -1.35
C LYS A 252 15.80 -25.45 -0.29
N ILE A 253 14.52 -25.77 -0.43
CA ILE A 253 13.48 -25.39 0.53
C ILE A 253 13.67 -26.23 1.80
N GLN A 254 14.08 -25.59 2.88
CA GLN A 254 14.20 -26.21 4.19
C GLN A 254 12.92 -25.95 5.01
N PRO A 255 12.55 -26.85 5.94
CA PRO A 255 11.46 -26.59 6.87
C PRO A 255 11.63 -25.28 7.67
N SER A 256 12.88 -24.86 7.90
CA SER A 256 13.24 -23.60 8.56
C SER A 256 13.05 -22.34 7.71
N ASP A 257 12.73 -22.49 6.41
CA ASP A 257 12.36 -21.40 5.53
C ASP A 257 10.88 -21.02 5.68
N LEU A 258 10.10 -21.86 6.36
CA LEU A 258 8.74 -21.53 6.78
C LEU A 258 8.83 -20.66 8.05
N SER A 259 9.03 -19.37 7.86
CA SER A 259 9.08 -18.40 8.96
C SER A 259 7.79 -18.38 9.77
N LYS A 260 7.90 -18.07 11.07
CA LYS A 260 6.73 -17.84 11.94
C LYS A 260 6.03 -16.50 11.68
N TYR A 261 6.57 -15.68 10.78
CA TYR A 261 6.12 -14.32 10.49
C TYR A 261 6.11 -14.09 8.99
N MET A 262 5.10 -13.38 8.51
CA MET A 262 5.05 -12.87 7.15
C MET A 262 6.05 -11.73 7.01
N ALA A 263 6.84 -11.75 5.93
CA ALA A 263 7.80 -10.71 5.63
C ALA A 263 7.22 -9.73 4.59
N ILE A 264 7.69 -8.49 4.64
CA ILE A 264 7.75 -7.64 3.46
C ILE A 264 9.03 -8.05 2.72
N PRO A 265 9.05 -8.10 1.39
CA PRO A 265 10.30 -8.32 0.65
C PRO A 265 11.42 -7.39 1.12
N HIS A 266 12.65 -7.90 1.09
CA HIS A 266 13.88 -7.23 1.54
C HIS A 266 13.98 -5.75 1.11
N SER A 267 14.49 -4.91 2.03
CA SER A 267 14.77 -3.51 1.75
C SER A 267 15.87 -3.35 0.69
N LYS A 268 16.03 -2.13 0.15
CA LYS A 268 17.13 -1.84 -0.77
C LYS A 268 18.49 -2.11 -0.10
N THR A 269 18.62 -1.72 1.16
CA THR A 269 19.82 -1.97 1.97
C THR A 269 20.13 -3.46 2.09
N ASP A 270 19.12 -4.29 2.37
CA ASP A 270 19.29 -5.75 2.46
C ASP A 270 19.79 -6.37 1.15
N LEU A 271 19.25 -5.90 0.02
CA LEU A 271 19.65 -6.38 -1.31
C LEU A 271 21.09 -5.95 -1.64
N ILE A 272 21.45 -4.69 -1.37
CA ILE A 272 22.80 -4.16 -1.63
C ILE A 272 23.87 -4.85 -0.78
N GLN A 273 23.65 -4.99 0.53
CA GLN A 273 24.60 -5.66 1.43
C GLN A 273 24.87 -7.11 1.05
N MET A 274 23.96 -7.72 0.28
CA MET A 274 24.15 -9.07 -0.24
C MET A 274 24.79 -9.07 -1.62
N ILE A 275 24.51 -8.10 -2.50
CA ILE A 275 25.24 -7.93 -3.76
C ILE A 275 26.74 -7.79 -3.48
N ASP A 276 27.14 -7.01 -2.47
CA ASP A 276 28.56 -6.75 -2.13
C ASP A 276 29.29 -7.98 -1.51
N LYS A 277 28.57 -9.07 -1.22
CA LYS A 277 29.14 -10.32 -0.68
C LYS A 277 29.46 -11.36 -1.76
N TRP A 278 29.20 -11.05 -3.03
CA TRP A 278 29.43 -11.91 -4.20
C TRP A 278 30.28 -11.19 -5.25
#